data_AF-A0A9Q3SY88-F1
#
_entry.id   AF-A0A9Q3SY88-F1
#
_cell.length_a   1.000
_cell.length_b   1.000
_cell.length_c   1.000
_cell.angle_alpha   90.00
_cell.angle_beta   90.00
_cell.angle_gamma   90.00
#
_symmetry.space_group_name_H-M   'P 1'
#
loop_
_entity.id
_entity.type
_entity.pdbx_description
1 polymer ?
#
loop_
_entity_poly.entity_id
_entity_poly.type
_entity_poly.pdbx_seq_one_letter_code
_entity_poly.pdbx_strand_id
1 'polypeptide(L)'
;MTKNIKITTEYITLTQLLKEENIISSGGQAKYYLMDFPVLLNGETENRRGKKLYNHDEITVDGENYVISLADNADEMIAAAQEEKAERAAAAKKTVRNDRIKAQKAAVAKERKEARFAELRKKNGTRAGGFGRSNQGGRGTGPKGPSSWNSNR
;
A
#
# COMPACT_ATOMS: atom_id res chain seq x y z
N MET A 1 -8.93 40.88 7.60
CA MET A 1 -7.54 41.06 8.08
C MET A 1 -6.71 39.94 7.47
N THR A 2 -5.45 40.20 7.09
CA THR A 2 -4.58 39.20 6.45
C THR A 2 -3.55 38.71 7.45
N LYS A 3 -3.45 37.39 7.64
CA LYS A 3 -2.48 36.73 8.52
C LYS A 3 -1.44 36.00 7.68
N ASN A 4 -0.17 36.16 8.04
CA ASN A 4 0.92 35.43 7.37
C ASN A 4 1.30 34.18 8.16
N ILE A 5 1.23 33.02 7.50
CA ILE A 5 1.61 31.72 8.05
C ILE A 5 3.01 31.38 7.55
N LYS A 6 3.97 31.25 8.47
CA LYS A 6 5.35 30.87 8.14
C LYS A 6 5.49 29.35 8.14
N ILE A 7 5.81 28.77 6.98
CA ILE A 7 6.06 27.34 6.84
C ILE A 7 7.57 27.06 6.75
N THR A 8 8.04 26.05 7.45
CA THR A 8 9.42 25.55 7.39
C THR A 8 9.58 24.36 6.43
N THR A 9 8.46 23.76 6.04
CA THR A 9 8.38 22.67 5.07
C THR A 9 8.11 23.21 3.66
N GLU A 10 8.36 22.40 2.64
CA GLU A 10 8.08 22.77 1.23
C GLU A 10 6.62 23.12 0.98
N TYR A 11 5.72 22.42 1.67
CA TYR A 11 4.29 22.65 1.60
C TYR A 11 3.66 22.41 2.97
N ILE A 12 2.52 23.04 3.19
CA ILE A 12 1.58 22.71 4.26
C ILE A 12 0.30 22.14 3.62
N THR A 13 -0.47 21.35 4.35
CA THR A 13 -1.77 20.88 3.84
C THR A 13 -2.88 21.75 4.36
N LEU A 14 -3.99 21.89 3.62
CA LEU A 14 -5.13 22.68 4.06
C LEU A 14 -5.63 22.24 5.45
N THR A 15 -5.71 20.93 5.70
CA THR A 15 -6.06 20.41 7.04
C THR A 15 -5.08 20.84 8.13
N GLN A 16 -3.78 20.89 7.81
CA GLN A 16 -2.75 21.30 8.77
C GLN A 16 -2.86 22.80 9.09
N LEU A 17 -3.11 23.64 8.09
CA LEU A 17 -3.35 25.06 8.27
C LEU A 17 -4.60 25.32 9.15
N LEU A 18 -5.72 24.65 8.85
CA LEU A 18 -6.94 24.76 9.65
C LEU A 18 -6.72 24.33 11.12
N LYS A 19 -5.82 23.38 11.35
CA LYS A 19 -5.47 22.92 12.69
C LYS A 19 -4.58 23.94 13.42
N GLU A 20 -3.62 24.56 12.73
CA GLU A 20 -2.74 25.58 13.30
C GLU A 20 -3.52 26.83 13.72
N GLU A 21 -4.54 27.21 12.95
CA GLU A 21 -5.45 28.30 13.30
C GLU A 21 -6.53 27.89 14.32
N ASN A 22 -6.46 26.69 14.90
CA ASN A 22 -7.44 26.15 15.84
C ASN A 22 -8.90 26.15 15.33
N ILE A 23 -9.10 26.17 14.01
CA ILE A 23 -10.43 26.09 13.38
C ILE A 23 -10.99 24.67 13.55
N ILE A 24 -10.11 23.66 13.49
CA ILE A 24 -10.46 22.26 13.73
C ILE A 24 -9.62 21.67 14.86
N SER A 25 -10.23 20.80 15.68
CA SER A 25 -9.54 20.12 16.77
C SER A 25 -8.89 18.80 16.34
N SER A 26 -9.40 18.16 15.27
CA SER A 26 -8.84 16.89 14.76
C SER A 26 -8.95 16.77 13.25
N GLY A 27 -8.07 15.96 12.64
CA GLY A 27 -8.11 15.72 11.18
C GLY A 27 -9.40 15.05 10.69
N GLY A 28 -10.14 14.37 11.58
CA GLY A 28 -11.46 13.83 11.25
C GLY A 28 -12.52 14.92 11.03
N GLN A 29 -12.43 16.03 11.77
CA GLN A 29 -13.34 17.18 11.65
C GLN A 29 -13.14 17.95 10.36
N ALA A 30 -11.93 17.92 9.77
CA ALA A 30 -11.63 18.59 8.51
C ALA A 30 -12.59 18.20 7.38
N LYS A 31 -13.14 16.97 7.41
CA LYS A 31 -14.10 16.52 6.41
C LYS A 31 -15.38 17.35 6.45
N TYR A 32 -15.95 17.43 7.64
CA TYR A 32 -17.24 18.08 7.86
C TYR A 32 -17.09 19.59 7.71
N TYR A 33 -16.00 20.15 8.26
CA TYR A 33 -15.70 21.57 8.11
C TYR A 33 -15.63 22.02 6.65
N LEU A 34 -14.89 21.32 5.78
CA LEU A 34 -14.79 21.67 4.36
C LEU A 34 -16.06 21.39 3.54
N MET A 35 -17.04 20.67 4.11
CA MET A 35 -18.35 20.48 3.49
C MET A 35 -19.32 21.58 3.88
N ASP A 36 -19.23 22.05 5.12
CA ASP A 36 -20.16 23.05 5.68
C ASP A 36 -19.68 24.49 5.40
N PHE A 37 -18.36 24.71 5.37
CA PHE A 37 -17.74 26.02 5.19
C PHE A 37 -16.98 26.10 3.85
N PRO A 38 -17.28 27.10 3.00
CA PRO A 38 -16.54 27.31 1.77
C PRO A 38 -15.16 27.88 2.08
N VAL A 39 -14.12 27.15 1.67
CA VAL A 39 -12.73 27.62 1.69
C VAL A 39 -12.34 28.04 0.28
N LEU A 40 -11.75 29.22 0.14
CA LEU A 40 -11.20 29.68 -1.14
C LEU A 40 -9.69 29.58 -1.11
N LEU A 41 -9.12 29.03 -2.17
CA LEU A 41 -7.68 29.02 -2.44
C LEU A 41 -7.45 29.83 -3.71
N ASN A 42 -6.72 30.94 -3.61
CA ASN A 42 -6.45 31.85 -4.73
C ASN A 42 -7.73 32.27 -5.49
N GLY A 43 -8.86 32.38 -4.77
CA GLY A 43 -10.17 32.73 -5.34
C GLY A 43 -11.03 31.56 -5.82
N GLU A 44 -10.53 30.32 -5.80
CA GLU A 44 -11.30 29.12 -6.19
C GLU A 44 -11.75 28.31 -4.96
N THR A 45 -13.00 27.83 -4.96
CA THR A 45 -13.49 27.00 -3.86
C THR A 45 -12.78 25.64 -3.83
N GLU A 46 -12.13 25.34 -2.70
CA GLU A 46 -11.35 24.12 -2.50
C GLU A 46 -11.86 23.37 -1.27
N ASN A 47 -12.26 22.10 -1.46
CA ASN A 47 -12.83 21.25 -0.41
C ASN A 47 -11.96 20.01 -0.12
N ARG A 48 -10.80 19.90 -0.76
CA ARG A 48 -9.90 18.76 -0.58
C ARG A 48 -9.04 18.94 0.67
N ARG A 49 -9.36 18.16 1.70
CA ARG A 49 -8.59 18.04 2.96
C ARG A 49 -7.07 17.95 2.78
N GLY A 50 -6.64 17.18 1.78
CA GLY A 50 -5.22 16.91 1.48
C GLY A 50 -4.61 17.84 0.44
N LYS A 51 -5.27 18.96 0.08
CA LYS A 51 -4.68 19.94 -0.82
C LYS A 51 -3.39 20.47 -0.22
N LYS A 52 -2.33 20.48 -1.02
CA LYS A 52 -1.04 21.07 -0.67
C LYS A 52 -1.07 22.55 -1.01
N LEU A 53 -0.57 23.35 -0.08
CA LEU A 53 -0.42 24.79 -0.14
C LEU A 53 1.07 25.09 -0.13
N TYR A 54 1.49 25.95 -1.04
CA TYR A 54 2.87 26.34 -1.26
C TYR A 54 3.08 27.80 -0.88
N ASN A 55 4.35 28.22 -0.90
CA ASN A 55 4.71 29.62 -0.69
C ASN A 55 3.91 30.55 -1.62
N HIS A 56 3.44 31.67 -1.08
CA HIS A 56 2.58 32.66 -1.75
C HIS A 56 1.16 32.22 -2.09
N ASP A 57 0.70 31.04 -1.65
CA ASP A 57 -0.72 30.71 -1.74
C ASP A 57 -1.54 31.56 -0.75
N GLU A 58 -2.71 32.01 -1.20
CA GLU A 58 -3.68 32.79 -0.43
C GLU A 58 -4.94 31.96 -0.16
N ILE A 59 -5.30 31.83 1.11
CA ILE A 59 -6.41 31.01 1.57
C ILE A 59 -7.39 31.91 2.31
N THR A 60 -8.65 31.93 1.88
CA THR A 60 -9.73 32.62 2.58
C THR A 60 -10.64 31.60 3.26
N VAL A 61 -10.78 31.70 4.58
CA VAL A 61 -11.62 30.84 5.41
C VAL A 61 -12.39 31.72 6.38
N ASP A 62 -13.71 31.54 6.47
CA ASP A 62 -14.56 32.26 7.43
C ASP A 62 -14.40 33.81 7.41
N GLY A 63 -14.10 34.36 6.23
CA GLY A 63 -13.83 35.80 6.06
C GLY A 63 -12.45 36.27 6.54
N GLU A 64 -11.60 35.39 7.04
CA GLU A 64 -10.18 35.63 7.31
C GLU A 64 -9.32 35.22 6.11
N ASN A 65 -8.25 35.98 5.85
CA ASN A 65 -7.33 35.69 4.76
C ASN A 65 -5.96 35.29 5.29
N TYR A 66 -5.41 34.22 4.74
CA TYR A 66 -4.15 33.62 5.16
C TYR A 66 -3.20 33.55 3.98
N VAL A 67 -1.98 34.06 4.15
CA VAL A 67 -0.94 34.00 3.12
C VAL A 67 0.19 33.12 3.61
N ILE A 68 0.56 32.12 2.81
CA ILE A 68 1.69 31.25 3.12
C ILE A 68 3.01 31.94 2.78
N SER A 69 3.95 31.95 3.70
CA SER A 69 5.31 32.46 3.52
C SER A 69 6.33 31.42 3.98
N LEU A 70 7.41 31.22 3.22
CA LEU A 70 8.53 30.38 3.70
C LEU A 70 9.26 31.09 4.83
N ALA A 71 9.63 30.35 5.88
CA ALA A 71 10.52 30.84 6.91
C ALA A 71 11.96 30.93 6.36
N ASP A 72 12.70 31.97 6.73
CA ASP A 72 13.98 32.40 6.13
C ASP A 72 15.13 31.36 6.18
N ASN A 73 14.93 30.16 6.77
CA ASN A 73 15.89 29.06 6.85
C ASN A 73 15.37 27.73 6.24
N ALA A 74 14.25 27.77 5.51
CA ALA A 74 13.59 26.56 5.00
C ALA A 74 14.29 25.94 3.78
N ASP A 75 15.00 26.73 2.98
CA ASP A 75 15.58 26.28 1.71
C ASP A 75 16.65 25.19 1.88
N GLU A 76 17.50 25.30 2.92
CA GLU A 76 18.52 24.27 3.20
C GLU A 76 17.91 22.97 3.79
N MET A 77 16.82 23.05 4.55
CA MET A 77 16.14 21.88 5.14
C MET A 77 15.26 21.13 4.12
N ILE A 78 14.62 21.85 3.19
CA ILE A 78 13.79 21.24 2.13
C ILE A 78 14.64 20.44 1.15
N ALA A 79 15.79 20.98 0.75
CA ALA A 79 16.73 20.28 -0.15
C ALA A 79 17.23 18.97 0.47
N ALA A 80 17.62 18.98 1.74
CA ALA A 80 18.10 17.79 2.45
C ALA A 80 16.99 16.73 2.65
N ALA A 81 15.75 17.15 2.90
CA ALA A 81 14.62 16.23 3.10
C ALA A 81 14.16 15.54 1.79
N GLN A 82 14.30 16.21 0.64
CA GLN A 82 13.94 15.67 -0.67
C GLN A 82 14.86 14.52 -1.11
N GLU A 83 16.16 14.59 -0.80
CA GLU A 83 17.12 13.51 -1.10
C GLU A 83 16.79 12.21 -0.34
N GLU A 84 16.53 12.29 0.98
CA GLU A 84 16.26 11.10 1.78
C GLU A 84 14.93 10.40 1.40
N LYS A 85 13.88 11.18 1.07
CA LYS A 85 12.59 10.64 0.62
C LYS A 85 12.68 10.02 -0.79
N ALA A 86 13.48 10.61 -1.68
CA ALA A 86 13.68 10.08 -3.04
C ALA A 86 14.37 8.70 -3.00
N GLU A 87 15.34 8.51 -2.10
CA GLU A 87 16.00 7.22 -1.91
C GLU A 87 15.07 6.15 -1.34
N ARG A 88 14.26 6.49 -0.33
CA ARG A 88 13.26 5.55 0.23
C ARG A 88 12.19 5.17 -0.81
N ALA A 89 11.75 6.12 -1.64
CA ALA A 89 10.84 5.85 -2.74
C ALA A 89 11.48 4.98 -3.85
N ALA A 90 12.77 5.18 -4.14
CA ALA A 90 13.51 4.35 -5.09
C ALA A 90 13.75 2.93 -4.56
N ALA A 91 14.07 2.78 -3.27
CA ALA A 91 14.25 1.49 -2.61
C ALA A 91 12.96 0.66 -2.63
N ALA A 92 11.81 1.27 -2.33
CA ALA A 92 10.50 0.62 -2.39
C ALA A 92 10.13 0.16 -3.83
N LYS A 93 10.52 0.91 -4.87
CA LYS A 93 10.30 0.51 -6.27
C LYS A 93 11.17 -0.68 -6.69
N LYS A 94 12.39 -0.81 -6.13
CA LYS A 94 13.34 -1.88 -6.45
C LYS A 94 12.92 -3.24 -5.88
N THR A 95 12.35 -3.26 -4.67
CA THR A 95 11.88 -4.51 -4.02
C THR A 95 10.65 -5.09 -4.73
N VAL A 96 9.64 -4.26 -5.02
CA VAL A 96 8.42 -4.68 -5.74
C VAL A 96 8.74 -5.23 -7.14
N ARG A 97 9.74 -4.66 -7.83
CA ARG A 97 10.22 -5.18 -9.13
C ARG A 97 10.87 -6.55 -8.98
N ASN A 98 11.68 -6.78 -7.95
CA ASN A 98 12.35 -8.05 -7.70
C ASN A 98 11.36 -9.16 -7.32
N ASP A 99 10.34 -8.85 -6.51
CA ASP A 99 9.29 -9.81 -6.12
C ASP A 99 8.46 -10.26 -7.34
N ARG A 100 8.13 -9.33 -8.24
CA ARG A 100 7.45 -9.64 -9.51
C ARG A 100 8.28 -10.57 -10.40
N ILE A 101 9.57 -10.32 -10.54
CA ILE A 101 10.48 -11.16 -11.35
C ILE A 101 10.59 -12.57 -10.74
N LYS A 102 10.67 -12.67 -9.41
CA LYS A 102 10.71 -13.97 -8.70
C LYS A 102 9.42 -14.76 -8.90
N ALA A 103 8.26 -14.11 -8.84
CA ALA A 103 6.96 -14.73 -9.10
C ALA A 103 6.82 -15.22 -10.55
N GLN A 104 7.22 -14.43 -11.53
CA GLN A 104 7.19 -14.82 -12.95
C GLN A 104 8.12 -16.02 -13.24
N LYS A 105 9.34 -16.03 -12.68
CA LYS A 105 10.26 -17.17 -12.81
C LYS A 105 9.70 -18.44 -12.18
N ALA A 106 9.01 -18.34 -11.04
CA ALA A 106 8.36 -19.48 -10.40
C ALA A 106 7.21 -20.06 -11.23
N ALA A 107 6.39 -19.20 -11.85
CA ALA A 107 5.30 -19.63 -12.74
C ALA A 107 5.84 -20.39 -13.97
N VAL A 108 6.85 -19.82 -14.65
CA VAL A 108 7.49 -20.46 -15.82
C VAL A 108 8.15 -21.80 -15.45
N ALA A 109 8.76 -21.89 -14.26
CA ALA A 109 9.33 -23.14 -13.77
C ALA A 109 8.26 -24.21 -13.46
N LYS A 110 7.09 -23.78 -12.96
CA LYS A 110 5.94 -24.67 -12.72
C LYS A 110 5.39 -25.21 -14.03
N GLU A 111 5.18 -24.35 -15.02
CA GLU A 111 4.73 -24.74 -16.37
C GLU A 111 5.70 -25.70 -17.05
N ARG A 112 7.02 -25.46 -16.96
CA ARG A 112 8.03 -26.39 -17.52
C ARG A 112 8.01 -27.76 -16.85
N LYS A 113 7.81 -27.82 -15.52
CA LYS A 113 7.67 -29.09 -14.81
C LYS A 113 6.40 -29.82 -15.25
N GLU A 114 5.29 -29.11 -15.33
CA GLU A 114 3.98 -29.65 -15.73
C GLU A 114 3.99 -30.18 -17.18
N ALA A 115 4.59 -29.43 -18.10
CA ALA A 115 4.81 -29.87 -19.48
C ALA A 115 5.69 -31.13 -19.55
N ARG A 116 6.80 -31.18 -18.80
CA ARG A 116 7.69 -32.35 -18.74
C ARG A 116 6.96 -33.58 -18.16
N PHE A 117 6.15 -33.40 -17.12
CA PHE A 117 5.34 -34.49 -16.55
C PHE A 117 4.23 -34.95 -17.49
N ALA A 118 3.58 -34.03 -18.22
CA ALA A 118 2.59 -34.38 -19.24
C ALA A 118 3.20 -35.18 -20.40
N GLU A 119 4.41 -34.81 -20.83
CA GLU A 119 5.15 -35.53 -21.86
C GLU A 119 5.58 -36.94 -21.40
N LEU A 120 6.05 -37.07 -20.17
CA LEU A 120 6.35 -38.38 -19.54
C LEU A 120 5.08 -39.24 -19.40
N ARG A 121 3.94 -38.63 -19.07
CA ARG A 121 2.64 -39.33 -18.96
C ARG A 121 2.14 -39.83 -20.32
N LYS A 122 2.44 -39.13 -21.43
CA LYS A 122 2.20 -39.60 -22.79
C LYS A 122 3.15 -40.73 -23.20
N LYS A 123 4.44 -40.65 -22.85
CA LYS A 123 5.43 -41.72 -23.11
C LYS A 123 5.16 -43.02 -22.35
N ASN A 124 4.61 -42.94 -21.13
CA ASN A 124 4.29 -44.11 -20.32
C ASN A 124 2.87 -44.66 -20.56
N GLY A 125 2.01 -43.93 -21.27
CA GLY A 125 0.65 -44.36 -21.64
C GLY A 125 0.60 -45.48 -22.70
N THR A 126 1.71 -45.79 -23.36
CA THR A 126 1.79 -46.82 -24.41
C THR A 126 2.41 -48.16 -23.95
N ARG A 127 2.74 -48.33 -22.65
CA ARG A 127 3.27 -49.60 -22.08
C ARG A 127 2.30 -50.31 -21.12
N ALA A 128 0.99 -50.08 -21.24
CA ALA A 128 -0.03 -50.80 -20.49
C ALA A 128 -0.94 -51.63 -21.43
N GLY A 129 -0.33 -52.37 -22.35
CA GLY A 129 -0.96 -53.49 -23.04
C GLY A 129 -0.37 -54.79 -22.48
N GLY A 130 -1.14 -55.51 -21.66
CA GLY A 130 -0.83 -56.87 -21.24
C GLY A 130 -0.16 -56.99 -19.86
N PHE A 131 -0.97 -57.17 -18.82
CA PHE A 131 -0.89 -58.32 -17.91
C PHE A 131 -2.17 -58.29 -17.04
N GLY A 132 -2.97 -59.35 -17.17
CA GLY A 132 -4.33 -59.43 -16.67
C GLY A 132 -4.43 -59.33 -15.14
N ARG A 133 -5.43 -58.57 -14.67
CA ARG A 133 -5.95 -58.70 -13.31
C ARG A 133 -6.81 -59.96 -13.24
N SER A 134 -6.25 -61.05 -12.73
CA SER A 134 -7.04 -62.13 -12.13
C SER A 134 -7.53 -61.62 -10.76
N ASN A 135 -8.84 -61.48 -10.63
CA ASN A 135 -9.52 -61.20 -9.39
C ASN A 135 -9.73 -62.52 -8.64
N GLN A 136 -8.93 -62.82 -7.62
CA GLN A 136 -9.27 -63.83 -6.61
C GLN A 136 -8.85 -63.36 -5.21
N GLY A 137 -9.88 -63.04 -4.42
CA GLY A 137 -10.05 -63.45 -3.02
C GLY A 137 -8.97 -63.13 -1.98
N GLY A 138 -9.33 -62.28 -1.01
CA GLY A 138 -8.59 -62.17 0.26
C GLY A 138 -9.34 -61.33 1.29
N ARG A 139 -10.12 -62.00 2.14
CA ARG A 139 -10.81 -61.41 3.31
C ARG A 139 -9.76 -60.96 4.34
N GLY A 140 -10.02 -59.88 5.09
CA GLY A 140 -9.14 -59.49 6.21
C GLY A 140 -9.53 -58.22 6.97
N THR A 141 -10.64 -58.29 7.72
CA THR A 141 -10.85 -57.69 9.06
C THR A 141 -10.41 -56.24 9.37
N GLY A 142 -11.39 -55.33 9.46
CA GLY A 142 -11.74 -54.56 10.69
C GLY A 142 -10.85 -53.40 11.19
N PRO A 143 -11.42 -52.24 11.56
CA PRO A 143 -10.67 -51.08 12.07
C PRO A 143 -10.36 -51.22 13.56
N LYS A 144 -9.17 -50.79 14.01
CA LYS A 144 -8.90 -50.52 15.43
C LYS A 144 -8.75 -49.01 15.66
N GLY A 145 -9.61 -48.51 16.55
CA GLY A 145 -9.73 -47.10 16.92
C GLY A 145 -8.56 -46.57 17.75
N PRO A 146 -8.62 -45.29 18.17
CA PRO A 146 -7.49 -44.56 18.72
C PRO A 146 -7.23 -44.92 20.18
N SER A 147 -6.00 -45.36 20.48
CA SER A 147 -5.49 -45.50 21.84
C SER A 147 -5.08 -44.13 22.38
N SER A 148 -5.87 -43.67 23.35
CA SER A 148 -5.65 -42.48 24.15
C SER A 148 -4.55 -42.65 25.19
N TRP A 149 -3.99 -41.51 25.63
CA TRP A 149 -3.10 -41.25 26.78
C TRP A 149 -1.60 -41.52 26.59
N ASN A 150 -0.80 -40.45 26.65
CA ASN A 150 0.03 -40.22 27.84
C ASN A 150 0.41 -38.74 28.01
N SER A 151 0.17 -38.24 29.21
CA SER A 151 0.52 -36.94 29.76
C SER A 151 1.73 -37.09 30.68
N ASN A 152 2.71 -36.19 30.59
CA ASN A 152 3.63 -35.74 31.65
C ASN A 152 4.26 -34.45 31.11
N ARG A 153 4.03 -33.28 31.71
CA ARG A 153 4.53 -32.77 33.00
C ARG A 153 6.06 -32.79 33.06
#